data_AF-A0A979FU31-F1
#
_entry.id   AF-A0A979FU31-F1
#
_cell.length_a   1.000
_cell.length_b   1.000
_cell.length_c   1.000
_cell.angle_alpha   90.00
_cell.angle_beta   90.00
_cell.angle_gamma   90.00
#
_symmetry.space_group_name_H-M   'P 1'
#
loop_
_entity.id
_entity.type
_entity.pdbx_description
1 polymer ?
#
loop_
_entity_poly.entity_id
_entity_poly.type
_entity_poly.pdbx_seq_one_letter_code
_entity_poly.pdbx_strand_id
1 'polypeptide(L)'
;MTRALMLLIVVAAASSAAVELSPCKLALKPAHENFANVESCKLQYKTELDKFISNTKCTHLPYDVATCDPLLYNYSKCALKFIGVLKPDNTVDDVAFQKILLQNKCSKDTNFAKAYPTCKSSTMKYLNVVQFIECLDKAVP
;
A
#
# COMPACT_ATOMS: atom_id res chain seq x y z
N MET A 1 66.32 -25.49 -0.09
CA MET A 1 65.26 -24.83 -0.88
C MET A 1 63.92 -25.22 -0.29
N THR A 2 63.34 -24.35 0.53
CA THR A 2 62.12 -24.65 1.31
C THR A 2 60.92 -24.16 0.50
N ARG A 3 60.16 -25.09 -0.10
CA ARG A 3 58.90 -24.78 -0.78
C ARG A 3 57.80 -24.66 0.27
N ALA A 4 57.43 -23.44 0.63
CA ALA A 4 56.27 -23.16 1.45
C ALA A 4 55.00 -23.32 0.60
N LEU A 5 54.16 -24.30 0.95
CA LEU A 5 52.80 -24.43 0.45
C LEU A 5 51.95 -23.29 1.05
N MET A 6 51.52 -22.33 0.23
CA MET A 6 50.46 -21.40 0.62
C MET A 6 49.10 -22.10 0.52
N LEU A 7 48.45 -22.34 1.65
CA LEU A 7 47.05 -22.75 1.70
C LEU A 7 46.17 -21.51 1.54
N LEU A 8 45.42 -21.45 0.45
CA LEU A 8 44.38 -20.45 0.22
C LEU A 8 43.14 -20.81 1.04
N ILE A 9 42.89 -20.06 2.12
CA ILE A 9 41.66 -20.16 2.89
C ILE A 9 40.57 -19.39 2.12
N VAL A 10 39.71 -20.12 1.42
CA VAL A 10 38.49 -19.55 0.84
C VAL A 10 37.48 -19.39 1.98
N VAL A 11 37.35 -18.18 2.49
CA VAL A 11 36.26 -17.82 3.41
C VAL A 11 34.99 -17.70 2.58
N ALA A 12 34.18 -18.77 2.57
CA ALA A 12 32.80 -18.68 2.10
C ALA A 12 32.01 -17.89 3.13
N ALA A 13 31.85 -16.58 2.90
CA ALA A 13 30.90 -15.78 3.64
C ALA A 13 29.50 -16.29 3.28
N ALA A 14 28.90 -17.09 4.16
CA ALA A 14 27.47 -17.40 4.09
C ALA A 14 26.71 -16.09 4.34
N SER A 15 26.38 -15.39 3.25
CA SER A 15 25.46 -14.25 3.31
C SER A 15 24.11 -14.82 3.70
N SER A 16 23.71 -14.63 4.96
CA SER A 16 22.31 -14.72 5.33
C SER A 16 21.58 -13.64 4.53
N ALA A 17 20.95 -14.04 3.42
CA ALA A 17 20.12 -13.15 2.62
C ALA A 17 18.94 -12.72 3.48
N ALA A 18 19.06 -11.58 4.17
CA ALA A 18 17.90 -10.85 4.61
C ALA A 18 17.11 -10.51 3.34
N VAL A 19 15.81 -10.84 3.32
CA VAL A 19 14.93 -10.44 2.23
C VAL A 19 14.89 -8.91 2.24
N GLU A 20 15.66 -8.29 1.35
CA GLU A 20 15.64 -6.86 1.17
C GLU A 20 14.32 -6.48 0.49
N LEU A 21 13.46 -5.78 1.23
CA LEU A 21 12.18 -5.30 0.70
C LEU A 21 12.46 -4.29 -0.42
N SER A 22 11.69 -4.37 -1.50
CA SER A 22 11.83 -3.41 -2.60
C SER A 22 11.51 -1.97 -2.14
N PRO A 23 12.06 -0.94 -2.82
CA PRO A 23 11.68 0.45 -2.57
C PRO A 23 10.18 0.70 -2.69
N CYS A 24 9.49 -0.06 -3.56
CA CYS A 24 8.05 0.02 -3.72
C CYS A 24 7.32 -0.52 -2.48
N LYS A 25 7.70 -1.71 -2.00
CA LYS A 25 7.15 -2.30 -0.77
C LYS A 25 7.28 -1.36 0.42
N LEU A 26 8.45 -0.74 0.57
CA LEU A 26 8.72 0.24 1.62
C LEU A 26 7.89 1.52 1.48
N ALA A 27 7.40 1.86 0.27
CA ALA A 27 6.59 3.04 0.02
C ALA A 27 5.09 2.84 0.33
N LEU A 28 4.60 1.59 0.27
CA LEU A 28 3.19 1.28 0.46
C LEU A 28 2.71 1.52 1.90
N LYS A 29 3.53 1.17 2.90
CA LYS A 29 3.19 1.40 4.31
C LYS A 29 3.03 2.90 4.66
N PRO A 30 3.99 3.79 4.33
CA PRO A 30 3.80 5.22 4.52
C PRO A 30 2.61 5.78 3.74
N ALA A 31 2.33 5.28 2.53
CA ALA A 31 1.15 5.69 1.77
C ALA A 31 -0.15 5.34 2.52
N HIS A 32 -0.21 4.14 3.11
CA HIS A 32 -1.33 3.72 3.95
C HIS A 32 -1.48 4.63 5.19
N GLU A 33 -0.38 4.89 5.89
CA GLU A 33 -0.38 5.74 7.09
C GLU A 33 -0.79 7.18 6.77
N ASN A 34 -0.27 7.77 5.69
CA ASN A 34 -0.63 9.13 5.26
C ASN A 34 -2.12 9.24 4.93
N PHE A 35 -2.68 8.23 4.24
CA PHE A 35 -4.11 8.17 3.98
C PHE A 35 -4.93 7.99 5.26
N ALA A 36 -4.49 7.10 6.14
CA ALA A 36 -5.18 6.78 7.38
C ALA A 36 -5.10 7.91 8.41
N ASN A 37 -4.29 8.96 8.21
CA ASN A 37 -4.05 10.03 9.19
C ASN A 37 -4.55 11.42 8.76
N VAL A 38 -5.50 11.50 7.82
CA VAL A 38 -6.14 12.77 7.46
C VAL A 38 -7.16 13.18 8.54
N GLU A 39 -6.68 13.84 9.60
CA GLU A 39 -7.45 14.14 10.82
C GLU A 39 -8.73 14.94 10.57
N SER A 40 -8.70 15.93 9.68
CA SER A 40 -9.90 16.70 9.33
C SER A 40 -11.02 15.81 8.78
N CYS A 41 -10.67 14.84 7.93
CA CYS A 41 -11.61 13.87 7.38
C CYS A 41 -12.06 12.84 8.43
N LYS A 42 -11.17 12.42 9.34
CA LYS A 42 -11.56 11.53 10.46
C LYS A 42 -12.61 12.18 11.34
N LEU A 43 -12.40 13.44 11.71
CA LEU A 43 -13.33 14.19 12.55
C LEU A 43 -14.67 14.39 11.83
N GLN A 44 -14.63 14.74 10.55
CA GLN A 44 -15.84 14.96 9.75
C GLN A 44 -16.68 13.68 9.57
N TYR A 45 -16.05 12.52 9.37
CA TYR A 45 -16.71 11.24 9.10
C TYR A 45 -16.55 10.24 10.25
N LYS A 46 -16.47 10.75 11.48
CA LYS A 46 -16.21 9.93 12.67
C LYS A 46 -17.27 8.84 12.85
N THR A 47 -18.54 9.16 12.67
CA THR A 47 -19.64 8.19 12.86
C THR A 47 -19.56 7.03 11.87
N GLU A 48 -19.21 7.28 10.61
CA GLU A 48 -19.01 6.24 9.61
C GLU A 48 -17.79 5.37 9.91
N LEU A 49 -16.69 5.98 10.34
CA LEU A 49 -15.50 5.25 10.79
C LEU A 49 -15.81 4.38 12.02
N ASP A 50 -16.52 4.91 13.01
CA ASP A 50 -16.92 4.16 14.20
C ASP A 50 -17.84 2.97 13.83
N LYS A 51 -18.75 3.14 12.86
CA LYS A 51 -19.57 2.04 12.30
C LYS A 51 -18.72 1.00 11.59
N PHE A 52 -17.72 1.43 10.81
CA PHE A 52 -16.81 0.51 10.13
C PHE A 52 -16.02 -0.33 11.15
N ILE A 53 -15.41 0.33 12.15
CA ILE A 53 -14.57 -0.31 13.17
C ILE A 53 -15.39 -1.25 14.06
N SER A 54 -16.62 -0.88 14.42
CA SER A 54 -17.48 -1.72 15.26
C SER A 54 -18.12 -2.89 14.51
N ASN A 55 -18.08 -2.92 13.18
CA ASN A 55 -18.66 -3.99 12.39
C ASN A 55 -17.67 -5.14 12.23
N THR A 56 -17.98 -6.27 12.86
CA THR A 56 -17.14 -7.49 12.85
C THR A 56 -16.91 -8.07 11.46
N LYS A 57 -17.79 -7.78 10.48
CA LYS A 57 -17.61 -8.18 9.09
C LYS A 57 -16.55 -7.36 8.34
N CYS A 58 -16.18 -6.21 8.90
CA CYS A 58 -15.19 -5.29 8.34
C CYS A 58 -13.82 -5.42 9.00
N THR A 59 -13.77 -6.00 10.20
CA THR A 59 -12.54 -6.18 10.98
C THR A 59 -12.03 -7.62 11.04
N HIS A 60 -12.85 -8.60 10.66
CA HIS A 60 -12.43 -10.01 10.58
C HIS A 60 -12.41 -10.52 9.13
N LEU A 61 -11.64 -11.59 8.93
CA LEU A 61 -11.66 -12.35 7.69
C LEU A 61 -12.75 -13.43 7.73
N PRO A 62 -13.49 -13.65 6.61
CA PRO A 62 -13.39 -12.92 5.35
C PRO A 62 -14.04 -11.53 5.43
N TYR A 63 -13.38 -10.54 4.82
CA TYR A 63 -13.86 -9.16 4.72
C TYR A 63 -15.11 -9.09 3.81
N ASP A 64 -16.21 -8.52 4.32
CA ASP A 64 -17.45 -8.35 3.56
C ASP A 64 -17.42 -7.04 2.75
N VAL A 65 -16.91 -7.12 1.52
CA VAL A 65 -16.77 -5.99 0.60
C VAL A 65 -18.09 -5.23 0.42
N ALA A 66 -19.21 -5.92 0.27
CA ALA A 66 -20.51 -5.28 -0.01
C ALA A 66 -21.02 -4.47 1.18
N THR A 67 -20.75 -4.94 2.40
CA THR A 67 -21.14 -4.24 3.64
C THR A 67 -20.16 -3.13 3.99
N CYS A 68 -18.85 -3.36 3.81
CA CYS A 68 -17.80 -2.56 4.44
C CYS A 68 -17.28 -1.42 3.57
N ASP A 69 -17.14 -1.64 2.27
CA ASP A 69 -16.63 -0.62 1.34
C ASP A 69 -17.47 0.67 1.35
N PRO A 70 -18.83 0.61 1.32
CA PRO A 70 -19.64 1.82 1.32
C PRO A 70 -19.50 2.65 2.60
N LEU A 71 -19.17 2.03 3.73
CA LEU A 71 -18.98 2.74 5.01
C LEU A 71 -17.76 3.66 4.97
N LEU A 72 -16.71 3.29 4.22
CA LEU A 72 -15.49 4.07 4.11
C LEU A 72 -15.52 5.09 2.97
N TYR A 73 -16.52 5.06 2.10
CA TYR A 73 -16.52 5.83 0.86
C TYR A 73 -16.33 7.34 1.09
N ASN A 74 -17.13 7.95 1.96
CA ASN A 74 -17.09 9.39 2.19
C ASN A 74 -15.79 9.84 2.87
N TYR A 75 -15.32 9.08 3.87
CA TYR A 75 -14.01 9.30 4.48
C TYR A 75 -12.89 9.24 3.44
N SER A 76 -12.87 8.18 2.63
CA SER A 76 -11.83 7.94 1.62
C SER A 76 -11.84 9.02 0.55
N LYS A 77 -13.02 9.42 0.09
CA LYS A 77 -13.20 10.54 -0.84
C LYS A 77 -12.63 11.83 -0.27
N CYS A 78 -12.93 12.15 0.99
CA CYS A 78 -12.39 13.33 1.66
C CYS A 78 -10.86 13.28 1.74
N ALA A 79 -10.30 12.16 2.23
CA ALA A 79 -8.87 12.00 2.41
C ALA A 79 -8.11 12.08 1.08
N LEU A 80 -8.58 11.39 0.04
CA LEU A 80 -7.97 11.44 -1.30
C LEU A 80 -8.03 12.85 -1.90
N LYS A 81 -9.11 13.59 -1.68
CA LYS A 81 -9.22 14.99 -2.12
C LYS A 81 -8.25 15.89 -1.36
N PHE A 82 -8.15 15.72 -0.04
CA PHE A 82 -7.23 16.48 0.82
C PHE A 82 -5.77 16.27 0.41
N ILE A 83 -5.40 15.02 0.12
CA ILE A 83 -4.05 14.65 -0.32
C ILE A 83 -3.76 15.13 -1.76
N GLY A 84 -4.80 15.45 -2.54
CA GLY A 84 -4.65 15.90 -3.92
C GLY A 84 -4.44 14.76 -4.92
N VAL A 85 -4.95 13.56 -4.62
CA VAL A 85 -4.86 12.37 -5.48
C VAL A 85 -6.22 11.96 -6.07
N LEU A 86 -7.24 12.81 -5.91
CA LEU A 86 -8.58 12.62 -6.47
C LEU A 86 -8.85 13.66 -7.57
N LYS A 87 -9.30 13.18 -8.73
CA LYS A 87 -9.74 14.03 -9.84
C LYS A 87 -11.12 14.65 -9.57
N PRO A 88 -11.53 15.69 -10.33
CA PRO A 88 -12.85 16.31 -10.18
C PRO A 88 -14.04 15.37 -10.35
N ASP A 89 -13.88 14.29 -11.14
CA ASP A 89 -14.90 13.25 -11.35
C ASP A 89 -14.96 12.21 -10.21
N ASN A 90 -14.19 12.41 -9.13
CA ASN A 90 -14.03 11.49 -8.00
C ASN A 90 -13.37 10.16 -8.35
N THR A 91 -12.59 10.09 -9.43
CA THR A 91 -11.68 8.98 -9.71
C THR A 91 -10.28 9.27 -9.18
N VAL A 92 -9.49 8.23 -8.91
CA VAL A 92 -8.09 8.41 -8.49
C VAL A 92 -7.24 8.90 -9.66
N ASP A 93 -6.43 9.92 -9.37
CA ASP A 93 -5.35 10.37 -10.24
C ASP A 93 -4.14 9.46 -10.05
N ASP A 94 -3.93 8.53 -10.99
CA ASP A 94 -2.85 7.54 -10.94
C ASP A 94 -1.45 8.19 -10.92
N VAL A 95 -1.29 9.31 -11.63
CA VAL A 95 -0.02 10.04 -11.69
C VAL A 95 0.22 10.72 -10.35
N ALA A 96 -0.80 11.38 -9.79
CA ALA A 96 -0.70 11.99 -8.47
C ALA A 96 -0.50 10.93 -7.37
N PHE A 97 -1.17 9.77 -7.44
CA PHE A 97 -1.01 8.68 -6.50
C PHE A 97 0.44 8.18 -6.46
N GLN A 98 1.02 7.89 -7.63
CA GLN A 98 2.43 7.52 -7.76
C GLN A 98 3.36 8.60 -7.20
N LYS A 99 3.13 9.87 -7.56
CA LYS A 99 4.02 10.97 -7.21
C LYS A 99 3.94 11.36 -5.74
N ILE A 100 2.73 11.51 -5.20
CA ILE A 100 2.48 12.08 -3.87
C ILE A 100 2.56 10.98 -2.80
N LEU A 101 1.81 9.89 -2.97
CA LEU A 101 1.73 8.84 -1.96
C LEU A 101 2.90 7.86 -2.04
N LEU A 102 3.33 7.49 -3.24
CA LEU A 102 4.41 6.51 -3.43
C LEU A 102 5.78 7.15 -3.71
N GLN A 103 5.85 8.48 -3.84
CA GLN A 103 7.10 9.21 -4.15
C GLN A 103 7.84 8.64 -5.38
N ASN A 104 7.08 8.12 -6.36
CA ASN A 104 7.56 7.40 -7.56
C ASN A 104 8.42 6.16 -7.29
N LYS A 105 8.47 5.64 -6.05
CA LYS A 105 9.28 4.47 -5.68
C LYS A 105 8.80 3.17 -6.32
N CYS A 106 7.57 3.14 -6.83
CA CYS A 106 6.99 1.99 -7.52
C CYS A 106 7.05 2.09 -9.06
N SER A 107 7.57 3.19 -9.62
CA SER A 107 7.52 3.46 -11.07
C SER A 107 8.26 2.43 -11.95
N LYS A 108 9.24 1.73 -11.38
CA LYS A 108 10.04 0.70 -12.07
C LYS A 108 9.74 -0.72 -11.58
N ASP A 109 8.82 -0.88 -10.63
CA ASP A 109 8.51 -2.19 -10.07
C ASP A 109 7.52 -2.93 -10.99
N THR A 110 7.99 -4.03 -11.58
CA THR A 110 7.19 -4.82 -12.53
C THR A 110 6.03 -5.55 -11.86
N ASN A 111 6.17 -5.95 -10.59
CA ASN A 111 5.10 -6.64 -9.86
C ASN A 111 3.99 -5.65 -9.51
N PHE A 112 4.37 -4.45 -9.08
CA PHE A 112 3.43 -3.34 -8.90
C PHE A 112 2.68 -3.04 -10.19
N ALA A 113 3.40 -2.82 -11.30
CA ALA A 113 2.77 -2.49 -12.59
C ALA A 113 1.77 -3.56 -13.05
N LYS A 114 2.09 -4.84 -12.82
CA LYS A 114 1.22 -5.98 -13.13
C LYS A 114 -0.01 -6.03 -12.22
N ALA A 115 0.13 -5.75 -10.93
CA ALA A 115 -0.96 -5.85 -9.96
C ALA A 115 -1.90 -4.63 -9.97
N TYR A 116 -1.38 -3.45 -10.31
CA TYR A 116 -2.10 -2.18 -10.17
C TYR A 116 -3.48 -2.14 -10.84
N PRO A 117 -3.65 -2.54 -12.12
CA PRO A 117 -4.96 -2.48 -12.77
C PRO A 117 -6.00 -3.35 -12.05
N THR A 118 -5.61 -4.57 -11.69
CA THR A 118 -6.49 -5.52 -10.99
C THR A 118 -6.87 -5.00 -9.61
N CYS A 119 -5.88 -4.60 -8.80
CA CYS A 119 -6.13 -4.05 -7.47
C CYS A 119 -7.01 -2.80 -7.52
N LYS A 120 -6.77 -1.90 -8.49
CA LYS A 120 -7.57 -0.69 -8.66
C LYS A 120 -9.02 -1.05 -9.01
N SER A 121 -9.22 -1.94 -9.98
CA SER A 121 -10.56 -2.33 -10.43
C SER A 121 -11.41 -2.98 -9.34
N SER A 122 -10.78 -3.76 -8.45
CA SER A 122 -11.50 -4.49 -7.40
C SER A 122 -11.82 -3.65 -6.16
N THR A 123 -11.05 -2.59 -5.88
CA THR A 123 -11.14 -1.85 -4.59
C THR A 123 -11.60 -0.40 -4.76
N MET A 124 -11.32 0.22 -5.90
CA MET A 124 -11.50 1.66 -6.06
C MET A 124 -12.89 2.09 -6.54
N LYS A 125 -13.82 1.14 -6.75
CA LYS A 125 -15.24 1.44 -6.98
C LYS A 125 -15.84 2.27 -5.84
N TYR A 126 -15.44 1.96 -4.60
CA TYR A 126 -15.81 2.72 -3.39
C TYR A 126 -14.62 3.46 -2.78
N LEU A 127 -13.58 3.72 -3.59
CA LEU A 127 -12.35 4.38 -3.13
C LEU A 127 -11.75 3.69 -1.89
N ASN A 128 -11.81 2.36 -1.77
CA ASN A 128 -11.27 1.65 -0.63
C ASN A 128 -9.73 1.56 -0.73
N VAL A 129 -9.07 2.66 -0.36
CA VAL A 129 -7.61 2.82 -0.44
C VAL A 129 -6.87 1.83 0.44
N VAL A 130 -7.45 1.44 1.58
CA VAL A 130 -6.85 0.46 2.48
C VAL A 130 -6.72 -0.89 1.77
N GLN A 131 -7.82 -1.41 1.24
CA GLN A 131 -7.80 -2.66 0.47
C GLN A 131 -6.96 -2.53 -0.82
N PHE A 132 -6.96 -1.36 -1.45
CA PHE A 132 -6.12 -1.11 -2.62
C PHE A 132 -4.63 -1.27 -2.31
N ILE A 133 -4.16 -0.63 -1.23
CA ILE A 133 -2.76 -0.70 -0.81
C ILE A 133 -2.42 -2.11 -0.31
N GLU A 134 -3.30 -2.78 0.43
CA GLU A 134 -3.08 -4.18 0.84
C GLU A 134 -2.97 -5.14 -0.36
N CYS A 135 -3.77 -4.93 -1.40
CA CYS A 135 -3.69 -5.72 -2.63
C CYS A 135 -2.34 -5.52 -3.34
N LEU A 136 -1.86 -4.28 -3.42
CA LEU A 136 -0.53 -3.97 -3.96
C LEU A 136 0.59 -4.54 -3.10
N ASP A 137 0.47 -4.43 -1.78
CA ASP A 137 1.45 -4.89 -0.80
C ASP A 137 1.69 -6.40 -0.94
N LYS A 138 0.63 -7.20 -1.13
CA LYS A 138 0.73 -8.65 -1.37
C LYS A 138 1.45 -9.00 -2.68
N ALA A 139 1.46 -8.10 -3.66
CA ALA A 139 2.04 -8.35 -4.97
C ALA A 139 3.52 -7.96 -5.06
N VAL A 140 3.98 -7.03 -4.22
CA VAL A 140 5.32 -6.44 -4.31
C VAL A 140 6.27 -7.13 -3.30
N PRO A 141 7.52 -7.46 -3.70
CA PRO A 141 8.51 -8.11 -2.84
C PRO A 141 9.14 -7.17 -1.82
#